data_AF-V9EJJ4-F1
#
_entry.id   AF-V9EJJ4-F1
#
_cell.length_a   1.000
_cell.length_b   1.000
_cell.length_c   1.000
_cell.angle_alpha   90.00
_cell.angle_beta   90.00
_cell.angle_gamma   90.00
#
_symmetry.space_group_name_H-M   'P 1'
#
loop_
_entity.id
_entity.type
_entity.pdbx_description
1 polymer ?
#
loop_
_entity_poly.entity_id
_entity_poly.type
_entity_poly.pdbx_seq_one_letter_code
_entity_poly.pdbx_strand_id
1 'polypeptide(L)'
;MHFKWNGHLVQSTKTEVAWNRWLTTRRDDTVTLLIYEYGLGIPNARALEEFKDAHIRPQHTDRSGAAAKASIREVVARLQEVWGETYQGSAMVWRMWANEVMRNLDRSTWEEDIQDPPTATVERLLRAAGGEAEVHLANLSRSARLAPDVVSGAIADNRQLKNDWEAFGRRLGNQENVLKARRDTLEGFLEDIPLPAATDVTDPESTMENVPDTEHEP
;
A
#
# COMPACT_ATOMS: atom_id res chain seq x y z
N MET A 1 -32.98 -31.62 34.75
CA MET A 1 -31.91 -30.86 34.07
C MET A 1 -30.88 -30.45 35.10
N HIS A 2 -29.60 -30.46 34.75
CA HIS A 2 -28.53 -30.01 35.64
C HIS A 2 -27.53 -29.17 34.86
N PHE A 3 -26.99 -28.12 35.47
CA PHE A 3 -25.83 -27.42 34.91
C PHE A 3 -24.55 -28.12 35.37
N LYS A 4 -23.56 -28.22 34.50
CA LYS A 4 -22.21 -28.69 34.79
C LYS A 4 -21.24 -27.59 34.44
N TRP A 5 -20.35 -27.28 35.37
CA TRP A 5 -19.33 -26.25 35.23
C TRP A 5 -18.03 -26.77 35.83
N ASN A 6 -16.92 -26.64 35.11
CA ASN A 6 -15.60 -27.18 35.48
C ASN A 6 -15.64 -28.64 35.98
N GLY A 7 -16.34 -29.52 35.26
CA GLY A 7 -16.43 -30.93 35.61
C GLY A 7 -17.44 -31.27 36.72
N HIS A 8 -17.97 -30.28 37.45
CA HIS A 8 -18.84 -30.49 38.61
C HIS A 8 -20.31 -30.14 38.31
N LEU A 9 -21.22 -30.97 38.83
CA LEU A 9 -22.66 -30.72 38.77
C LEU A 9 -23.03 -29.58 39.72
N VAL A 10 -23.74 -28.58 39.19
CA VAL A 10 -24.29 -27.46 39.96
C VAL A 10 -25.54 -27.96 40.68
N GLN A 11 -25.60 -27.71 41.99
CA GLN A 11 -26.77 -28.02 42.81
C GLN A 11 -28.00 -27.27 42.27
N SER A 12 -29.04 -28.03 41.91
CA SER A 12 -30.30 -27.52 41.35
C SER A 12 -31.24 -26.94 42.41
N THR A 13 -31.00 -27.18 43.70
CA THR A 13 -31.82 -26.73 44.83
C THR A 13 -31.47 -25.32 45.34
N LYS A 14 -30.86 -24.48 44.50
CA LYS A 14 -30.49 -23.10 44.88
C LYS A 14 -31.74 -22.21 44.94
N THR A 15 -31.73 -21.27 45.88
CA THR A 15 -32.71 -20.18 45.92
C THR A 15 -32.49 -19.23 44.73
N GLU A 16 -33.52 -18.49 44.34
CA GLU A 16 -33.47 -17.54 43.21
C GLU A 16 -32.34 -16.51 43.35
N VAL A 17 -32.13 -15.98 44.56
CA VAL A 17 -31.03 -15.05 44.85
C VAL A 17 -29.66 -15.71 44.64
N ALA A 18 -29.52 -16.99 45.01
CA ALA A 18 -28.30 -17.75 44.79
C ALA A 18 -28.08 -18.07 43.30
N TRP A 19 -29.15 -18.27 42.52
CA TRP A 19 -29.08 -18.41 41.07
C TRP A 19 -28.65 -17.12 40.37
N ASN A 20 -29.25 -15.98 40.72
CA ASN A 20 -28.90 -14.70 40.11
C ASN A 20 -27.45 -14.31 40.40
N ARG A 21 -26.97 -14.57 41.63
CA ARG A 21 -25.56 -14.39 41.97
C ARG A 21 -24.66 -15.31 41.16
N TRP A 22 -25.04 -16.58 41.04
CA TRP A 22 -24.28 -17.58 40.27
C TRP A 22 -24.17 -17.20 38.79
N LEU A 23 -25.24 -16.72 38.17
CA LEU A 23 -25.27 -16.24 36.77
C LEU A 23 -24.42 -14.98 36.60
N THR A 24 -24.52 -14.03 37.53
CA THR A 24 -23.75 -12.76 37.45
C THR A 24 -22.25 -13.00 37.59
N THR A 25 -21.85 -13.93 38.45
CA THR A 25 -20.42 -14.29 38.64
C THR A 25 -19.84 -15.10 37.46
N ARG A 26 -20.68 -15.65 36.58
CA ARG A 26 -20.26 -16.58 35.50
C ARG A 26 -20.72 -16.14 34.11
N ARG A 27 -20.87 -14.83 33.88
CA ARG A 27 -21.41 -14.31 32.61
C ARG A 27 -20.59 -14.70 31.37
N ASP A 28 -19.29 -14.92 31.56
CA ASP A 28 -18.35 -15.19 30.46
C ASP A 28 -17.82 -16.65 30.51
N ASP A 29 -18.36 -17.49 31.38
CA ASP A 29 -17.93 -18.89 31.53
C ASP A 29 -18.81 -19.82 30.68
N THR A 30 -18.19 -20.77 29.97
CA THR A 30 -18.91 -21.85 29.30
C THR A 30 -19.50 -22.83 30.33
N VAL A 31 -20.83 -22.93 30.36
CA VAL A 31 -21.57 -23.87 31.21
C VAL A 31 -22.24 -24.92 30.35
N THR A 32 -22.06 -26.20 30.69
CA THR A 32 -22.76 -27.28 30.01
C THR A 32 -24.13 -27.53 30.66
N LEU A 33 -25.22 -27.37 29.90
CA LEU A 33 -26.54 -27.82 30.32
C LEU A 33 -26.70 -29.32 30.02
N LEU A 34 -26.83 -30.14 31.06
CA LEU A 34 -27.13 -31.56 30.96
C LEU A 34 -28.64 -31.78 31.03
N ILE A 35 -29.19 -32.21 29.90
CA ILE A 35 -30.58 -32.64 29.78
C ILE A 35 -30.58 -34.16 29.72
N TYR A 36 -31.01 -34.79 30.81
CA TYR A 36 -31.16 -36.24 30.87
C TYR A 36 -32.41 -36.65 30.09
N GLU A 37 -32.22 -37.49 29.09
CA GLU A 37 -33.31 -38.26 28.51
C GLU A 37 -33.96 -39.07 29.65
N TYR A 38 -35.25 -38.84 29.92
CA TYR A 38 -36.02 -39.52 30.97
C TYR A 38 -35.69 -39.14 32.44
N GLY A 39 -35.22 -37.91 32.69
CA GLY A 39 -34.96 -37.39 34.05
C GLY A 39 -36.05 -36.44 34.60
N LEU A 40 -35.92 -36.05 35.88
CA LEU A 40 -36.87 -35.21 36.66
C LEU A 40 -37.30 -33.86 36.03
N GLY A 41 -36.62 -33.37 34.99
CA GLY A 41 -36.92 -32.08 34.35
C GLY A 41 -37.56 -32.15 32.97
N ILE A 42 -37.49 -33.29 32.28
CA ILE A 42 -38.19 -33.51 31.01
C ILE A 42 -38.95 -34.82 31.15
N PRO A 43 -40.27 -34.76 31.42
CA PRO A 43 -41.03 -35.91 31.90
C PRO A 43 -41.25 -36.99 30.84
N ASN A 44 -41.14 -36.66 29.55
CA ASN A 44 -41.33 -37.60 28.45
C ASN A 44 -40.66 -37.11 27.16
N ALA A 45 -40.56 -37.99 26.17
CA ALA A 45 -39.96 -37.69 24.87
C ALA A 45 -40.65 -36.51 24.14
N ARG A 46 -41.95 -36.31 24.34
CA ARG A 46 -42.68 -35.18 23.73
C ARG A 46 -42.19 -33.84 24.27
N ALA A 47 -42.00 -33.73 25.59
CA ALA A 47 -41.46 -32.53 26.23
C ALA A 47 -39.99 -32.26 25.83
N LEU A 48 -39.22 -33.32 25.53
CA LEU A 48 -37.86 -33.15 24.99
C LEU A 48 -37.89 -32.57 23.58
N GLU A 49 -38.78 -33.08 22.73
CA GLU A 49 -38.93 -32.59 21.36
C GLU A 49 -39.49 -31.16 21.33
N GLU A 50 -40.50 -30.85 22.15
CA GLU A 50 -41.01 -29.48 22.32
C GLU A 50 -39.91 -28.50 22.75
N PHE A 51 -39.02 -28.90 23.67
CA PHE A 51 -37.89 -28.08 24.10
C PHE A 51 -36.85 -27.88 22.97
N LYS A 52 -36.49 -28.96 22.27
CA LYS A 52 -35.54 -28.88 21.15
C LYS A 52 -36.08 -28.00 20.03
N ASP A 53 -37.36 -28.12 19.69
CA ASP A 53 -38.01 -27.30 18.66
C ASP A 53 -38.09 -25.82 19.06
N ALA A 54 -38.33 -25.53 20.35
CA ALA A 54 -38.43 -24.15 20.83
C ALA A 54 -37.08 -23.43 20.92
N HIS A 55 -36.00 -24.13 21.29
CA HIS A 55 -34.77 -23.48 21.75
C HIS A 55 -33.47 -23.91 21.06
N ILE A 56 -33.43 -25.08 20.41
CA ILE A 56 -32.19 -25.61 19.82
C ILE A 56 -32.28 -25.62 18.29
N ARG A 57 -33.37 -26.17 17.75
CA ARG A 57 -33.57 -26.32 16.32
C ARG A 57 -33.94 -24.99 15.66
N PRO A 58 -33.60 -24.78 14.38
CA PRO A 58 -34.09 -23.64 13.63
C PRO A 58 -35.62 -23.65 13.54
N GLN A 59 -36.27 -22.51 13.83
CA GLN A 59 -37.73 -22.37 13.82
C GLN A 59 -38.40 -22.75 12.49
N HIS A 60 -37.65 -22.67 11.39
CA HIS A 60 -38.10 -23.08 10.08
C HIS A 60 -37.00 -23.95 9.46
N THR A 61 -37.29 -25.23 9.24
CA THR A 61 -36.46 -26.15 8.45
C THR A 61 -37.18 -26.48 7.15
N ASP A 62 -36.43 -26.65 6.06
CA ASP A 62 -37.01 -27.17 4.83
C ASP A 62 -37.32 -28.68 4.93
N ARG A 63 -37.93 -29.25 3.90
CA ARG A 63 -38.32 -30.69 3.89
C ARG A 63 -37.15 -31.66 4.10
N SER A 64 -35.91 -31.18 4.00
CA SER A 64 -34.68 -31.95 4.18
C SER A 64 -34.00 -31.67 5.53
N GLY A 65 -34.59 -30.83 6.39
CA GLY A 65 -34.04 -30.48 7.70
C GLY A 65 -32.99 -29.36 7.69
N ALA A 66 -32.73 -28.72 6.54
CA ALA A 66 -31.83 -27.58 6.47
C ALA A 66 -32.54 -26.30 6.95
N ALA A 67 -31.81 -25.36 7.53
CA ALA A 67 -32.38 -24.10 7.96
C ALA A 67 -33.07 -23.38 6.79
N ALA A 68 -34.31 -22.93 6.98
CA ALA A 68 -35.12 -22.37 5.92
C ALA A 68 -34.49 -21.11 5.34
N LYS A 69 -34.83 -20.81 4.08
CA LYS A 69 -34.39 -19.60 3.35
C LYS A 69 -34.64 -18.29 4.11
N ALA A 70 -35.62 -18.26 5.02
CA ALA A 70 -35.89 -17.11 5.88
C ALA A 70 -34.75 -16.88 6.89
N SER A 71 -34.28 -17.94 7.56
CA SER A 71 -33.19 -17.87 8.54
C SER A 71 -31.84 -17.51 7.89
N ILE A 72 -31.57 -18.01 6.68
CA ILE A 72 -30.36 -17.61 5.93
C ILE A 72 -30.38 -16.11 5.61
N ARG A 73 -31.55 -15.55 5.26
CA ARG A 73 -31.67 -14.11 4.98
C ARG A 73 -31.45 -13.25 6.23
N GLU A 74 -31.94 -13.72 7.38
CA GLU A 74 -31.73 -13.08 8.68
C GLU A 74 -30.24 -13.02 9.02
N VAL A 75 -29.54 -14.15 8.95
CA VAL A 75 -28.09 -14.21 9.22
C VAL A 75 -27.28 -13.39 8.22
N VAL A 76 -27.65 -13.39 6.93
CA VAL A 76 -27.01 -12.52 5.93
C VAL A 76 -27.16 -11.05 6.28
N ALA A 77 -28.35 -10.61 6.71
CA ALA A 77 -28.57 -9.22 7.07
C ALA A 77 -27.70 -8.81 8.27
N ARG A 78 -27.58 -9.66 9.28
CA ARG A 78 -26.73 -9.43 10.46
C ARG A 78 -25.25 -9.41 10.10
N LEU A 79 -24.78 -10.35 9.27
CA LEU A 79 -23.40 -10.34 8.77
C LEU A 79 -23.09 -9.05 8.01
N GLN A 80 -24.01 -8.58 7.18
CA GLN A 80 -23.84 -7.32 6.44
C GLN A 80 -23.87 -6.08 7.34
N GLU A 81 -24.63 -6.12 8.43
CA GLU A 81 -24.66 -5.05 9.43
C GLU A 81 -23.32 -4.93 10.18
N VAL A 82 -22.74 -6.05 10.59
CA VAL A 82 -21.46 -6.07 11.34
C VAL A 82 -20.26 -5.85 10.42
N TRP A 83 -20.25 -6.48 9.25
CA TRP A 83 -19.06 -6.60 8.40
C TRP A 83 -19.17 -5.85 7.06
N GLY A 84 -20.29 -5.22 6.75
CA GLY A 84 -20.51 -4.55 5.46
C GLY A 84 -19.61 -3.35 5.21
N GLU A 85 -19.09 -2.72 6.27
CA GLU A 85 -18.09 -1.65 6.17
C GLU A 85 -16.67 -2.16 5.92
N THR A 86 -16.37 -3.41 6.29
CA THR A 86 -15.04 -4.02 6.16
C THR A 86 -14.92 -4.85 4.89
N TYR A 87 -15.98 -5.57 4.54
CA TYR A 87 -16.01 -6.51 3.43
C TYR A 87 -17.15 -6.21 2.45
N GLN A 88 -16.83 -6.27 1.16
CA GLN A 88 -17.75 -6.23 0.04
C GLN A 88 -17.78 -7.60 -0.65
N GLY A 89 -18.98 -8.10 -0.91
CA GLY A 89 -19.17 -9.42 -1.51
C GLY A 89 -20.47 -9.50 -2.30
N SER A 90 -20.52 -10.42 -3.27
CA SER A 90 -21.79 -10.71 -3.96
C SER A 90 -22.79 -11.34 -3.00
N ALA A 91 -24.09 -11.22 -3.29
CA ALA A 91 -25.14 -11.84 -2.50
C ALA A 91 -24.98 -13.37 -2.32
N MET A 92 -24.27 -14.03 -3.24
CA MET A 92 -23.94 -15.46 -3.15
C MET A 92 -22.89 -15.73 -2.06
N VAL A 93 -21.86 -14.88 -1.97
CA VAL A 93 -20.77 -15.02 -0.99
C VAL A 93 -21.29 -14.76 0.44
N TRP A 94 -22.15 -13.75 0.62
CA TRP A 94 -22.82 -13.52 1.90
C TRP A 94 -23.67 -14.70 2.35
N ARG A 95 -24.43 -15.32 1.42
CA ARG A 95 -25.21 -16.53 1.72
C ARG A 95 -24.33 -17.74 2.04
N MET A 96 -23.17 -17.85 1.37
CA MET A 96 -22.20 -18.91 1.67
C MET A 96 -21.67 -18.76 3.10
N TRP A 97 -21.34 -17.55 3.52
CA TRP A 97 -20.92 -17.28 4.90
C TRP A 97 -22.03 -17.57 5.91
N ALA A 98 -23.24 -17.10 5.65
CA ALA A 98 -24.39 -17.41 6.52
C ALA A 98 -24.64 -18.91 6.66
N ASN A 99 -24.48 -19.69 5.58
CA ASN A 99 -24.60 -21.14 5.66
C ASN A 99 -23.51 -21.79 6.52
N GLU A 100 -22.28 -21.25 6.50
CA GLU A 100 -21.19 -21.77 7.32
C GLU A 100 -21.45 -21.50 8.81
N VAL A 101 -21.95 -20.30 9.15
CA VAL A 101 -22.41 -19.94 10.50
C VAL A 101 -23.52 -20.90 10.96
N MET A 102 -24.49 -21.18 10.09
CA MET A 102 -25.65 -22.01 10.43
C MET A 102 -25.38 -23.51 10.39
N ARG A 103 -24.15 -23.94 10.09
CA ARG A 103 -23.81 -25.34 9.76
C ARG A 103 -24.04 -26.31 10.92
N ASN A 104 -23.87 -25.86 12.16
CA ASN A 104 -24.09 -26.67 13.36
C ASN A 104 -25.58 -26.80 13.76
N LEU A 105 -26.48 -26.08 13.09
CA LEU A 105 -27.93 -25.99 13.36
C LEU A 105 -28.29 -25.58 14.80
N ASP A 106 -27.32 -25.14 15.60
CA ASP A 106 -27.52 -24.68 16.96
C ASP A 106 -27.69 -23.16 16.96
N ARG A 107 -28.94 -22.71 17.07
CA ARG A 107 -29.24 -21.27 17.04
C ARG A 107 -28.57 -20.50 18.18
N SER A 108 -28.20 -21.17 19.28
CA SER A 108 -27.60 -20.50 20.43
C SER A 108 -26.18 -20.00 20.17
N THR A 109 -25.49 -20.50 19.15
CA THR A 109 -24.12 -20.06 18.80
C THR A 109 -24.07 -19.01 17.70
N TRP A 110 -25.14 -18.85 16.91
CA TRP A 110 -25.10 -18.03 15.69
C TRP A 110 -24.72 -16.57 15.94
N GLU A 111 -25.15 -15.98 17.05
CA GLU A 111 -24.83 -14.58 17.36
C GLU A 111 -23.34 -14.39 17.70
N GLU A 112 -22.71 -15.38 18.34
CA GLU A 112 -21.27 -15.40 18.60
C GLU A 112 -20.51 -15.62 17.28
N ASP A 113 -20.92 -16.62 16.50
CA ASP A 113 -20.32 -16.97 15.21
C ASP A 113 -20.41 -15.84 14.16
N ILE A 114 -21.39 -14.92 14.27
CA ILE A 114 -21.53 -13.72 13.41
C ILE A 114 -20.48 -12.66 13.75
N GLN A 115 -20.03 -12.58 15.01
CA GLN A 115 -19.01 -11.63 15.46
C GLN A 115 -17.60 -12.08 15.08
N ASP A 116 -17.43 -13.35 14.72
CA ASP A 116 -16.15 -13.86 14.26
C ASP A 116 -15.86 -13.46 12.81
N PRO A 117 -14.58 -13.19 12.48
CA PRO A 117 -14.19 -12.88 11.11
C PRO A 117 -14.46 -14.07 10.17
N PRO A 118 -14.62 -13.82 8.86
CA PRO A 118 -14.90 -14.89 7.92
C PRO A 118 -13.77 -15.91 7.89
N THR A 119 -14.10 -17.19 7.75
CA THR A 119 -13.09 -18.22 7.50
C THR A 119 -12.34 -17.94 6.19
N ALA A 120 -11.08 -18.38 6.10
CA ALA A 120 -10.19 -18.11 4.96
C ALA A 120 -10.81 -18.45 3.58
N THR A 121 -11.70 -19.45 3.52
CA THR A 121 -12.42 -19.83 2.30
C THR A 121 -13.39 -18.72 1.84
N VAL A 122 -14.14 -18.14 2.76
CA VAL A 122 -15.10 -17.06 2.51
C VAL A 122 -14.35 -15.74 2.30
N GLU A 123 -13.33 -15.47 3.12
CA GLU A 123 -12.55 -14.25 3.07
C GLU A 123 -11.92 -14.01 1.69
N ARG A 124 -11.37 -15.06 1.05
CA ARG A 124 -10.81 -14.97 -0.32
C ARG A 124 -11.83 -14.54 -1.38
N LEU A 125 -13.13 -14.74 -1.12
CA LEU A 125 -14.21 -14.39 -2.03
C LEU A 125 -14.81 -13.01 -1.71
N LEU A 126 -14.48 -12.44 -0.55
CA LEU A 126 -14.80 -11.09 -0.16
C LEU A 126 -13.70 -10.13 -0.66
N ARG A 127 -14.08 -8.91 -0.98
CA ARG A 127 -13.16 -7.79 -1.26
C ARG A 127 -13.18 -6.85 -0.07
N ALA A 128 -12.11 -6.10 0.17
CA ALA A 128 -12.16 -5.01 1.13
C ALA A 128 -13.20 -3.98 0.67
N ALA A 129 -14.14 -3.63 1.55
CA ALA A 129 -15.12 -2.60 1.28
C ALA A 129 -14.43 -1.24 1.30
N GLY A 130 -14.21 -0.67 0.11
CA GLY A 130 -14.00 0.76 -0.11
C GLY A 130 -13.13 1.51 0.90
N GLY A 131 -11.81 1.45 0.72
CA GLY A 131 -10.88 2.38 1.36
C GLY A 131 -9.55 2.38 0.62
N GLU A 132 -8.98 1.21 0.40
CA GLU A 132 -7.67 1.07 -0.23
C GLU A 132 -7.68 1.51 -1.70
N ALA A 133 -8.69 1.10 -2.48
CA ALA A 133 -8.80 1.47 -3.88
C ALA A 133 -9.08 2.97 -4.08
N GLU A 134 -9.90 3.59 -3.23
CA GLU A 134 -10.19 5.02 -3.27
C GLU A 134 -8.97 5.85 -2.86
N VAL A 135 -8.25 5.44 -1.80
CA VAL A 135 -6.99 6.06 -1.38
C VAL A 135 -5.95 5.94 -2.48
N HIS A 136 -5.83 4.78 -3.14
CA HIS A 136 -4.92 4.59 -4.26
C HIS A 136 -5.25 5.51 -5.44
N LEU A 137 -6.53 5.61 -5.82
CA LEU A 137 -6.98 6.53 -6.87
C LEU A 137 -6.77 7.99 -6.50
N ALA A 138 -7.00 8.37 -5.24
CA ALA A 138 -6.75 9.73 -4.75
C ALA A 138 -5.24 10.07 -4.80
N ASN A 139 -4.38 9.14 -4.41
CA ASN A 139 -2.93 9.30 -4.48
C ASN A 139 -2.42 9.40 -5.92
N LEU A 140 -2.91 8.52 -6.82
CA LEU A 140 -2.59 8.60 -8.25
C LEU A 140 -3.06 9.92 -8.86
N SER A 141 -4.28 10.35 -8.53
CA SER A 141 -4.82 11.63 -9.01
C SER A 141 -3.99 12.82 -8.53
N ARG A 142 -3.54 12.80 -7.27
CA ARG A 142 -2.65 13.84 -6.74
C ARG A 142 -1.31 13.85 -7.45
N SER A 143 -0.69 12.69 -7.63
CA SER A 143 0.59 12.56 -8.34
C SER A 143 0.48 13.04 -9.80
N ALA A 144 -0.57 12.61 -10.51
CA ALA A 144 -0.84 13.00 -11.88
C ALA A 144 -1.09 14.52 -12.04
N ARG A 145 -1.64 15.19 -11.01
CA ARG A 145 -1.82 16.65 -11.01
C ARG A 145 -0.51 17.40 -10.79
N LEU A 146 0.42 16.86 -10.01
CA LEU A 146 1.71 17.51 -9.72
C LEU A 146 2.76 17.31 -10.82
N ALA A 147 2.70 16.19 -11.55
CA ALA A 147 3.68 15.89 -12.60
C ALA A 147 3.77 16.98 -13.70
N PRO A 148 2.66 17.55 -14.22
CA PRO A 148 2.70 18.65 -15.18
C PRO A 148 3.41 19.90 -14.64
N ASP A 149 3.22 20.24 -13.37
CA ASP A 149 3.85 21.40 -12.74
C ASP A 149 5.37 21.23 -12.65
N VAL A 150 5.82 20.03 -12.25
CA VAL A 150 7.25 19.67 -12.20
C VAL A 150 7.88 19.74 -13.59
N VAL A 151 7.21 19.17 -14.60
CA VAL A 151 7.70 19.21 -15.99
C VAL A 151 7.74 20.64 -16.51
N SER A 152 6.74 21.46 -16.19
CA SER A 152 6.71 22.88 -16.58
C SER A 152 7.84 23.67 -15.95
N GLY A 153 8.16 23.41 -14.68
CA GLY A 153 9.35 23.96 -14.01
C GLY A 153 10.65 23.56 -14.70
N ALA A 154 10.84 22.27 -14.98
CA ALA A 154 12.04 21.77 -15.66
C ALA A 154 12.21 22.34 -17.09
N ILE A 155 11.10 22.61 -17.79
CA ILE A 155 11.13 23.30 -19.10
C ILE A 155 11.58 24.76 -18.93
N ALA A 156 11.10 25.46 -17.89
CA ALA A 156 11.50 26.83 -17.61
C ALA A 156 13.00 26.90 -17.27
N ASP A 157 13.49 25.99 -16.43
CA ASP A 157 14.91 25.91 -16.06
C ASP A 157 15.80 25.64 -17.28
N ASN A 158 15.38 24.73 -18.17
CA ASN A 158 16.11 24.48 -19.42
C ASN A 158 16.16 25.71 -20.34
N ARG A 159 15.07 26.47 -20.42
CA ARG A 159 15.07 27.73 -21.19
C ARG A 159 16.05 28.73 -20.60
N GLN A 160 16.15 28.82 -19.28
CA GLN A 160 17.11 29.70 -18.62
C GLN A 160 18.55 29.27 -18.93
N LEU A 161 18.87 27.99 -18.79
CA LEU A 161 20.19 27.45 -19.14
C LEU A 161 20.58 27.73 -20.59
N LYS A 162 19.63 27.60 -21.51
CA LYS A 162 19.86 27.92 -22.92
C LYS A 162 20.19 29.41 -23.12
N ASN A 163 19.45 30.31 -22.48
CA ASN A 163 19.70 31.74 -22.56
C ASN A 163 21.10 32.11 -22.03
N ASP A 164 21.50 31.48 -20.92
CA ASP A 164 22.82 31.70 -20.32
C ASP A 164 23.93 31.18 -21.23
N TRP A 165 23.75 29.99 -21.83
CA TRP A 165 24.69 29.44 -22.81
C TRP A 165 24.87 30.37 -24.02
N GLU A 166 23.78 30.90 -24.58
CA GLU A 166 23.85 31.86 -25.68
C GLU A 166 24.57 33.16 -25.28
N ALA A 167 24.39 33.61 -24.03
CA ALA A 167 25.11 34.78 -23.51
C ALA A 167 26.61 34.52 -23.39
N PHE A 168 27.03 33.33 -22.95
CA PHE A 168 28.43 32.92 -22.96
C PHE A 168 28.99 32.86 -24.39
N GLY A 169 28.24 32.28 -25.33
CA GLY A 169 28.63 32.26 -26.75
C GLY A 169 28.88 33.66 -27.31
N ARG A 170 27.98 34.62 -27.04
CA ARG A 170 28.17 36.03 -27.43
C ARG A 170 29.44 36.65 -26.82
N ARG A 171 29.72 36.37 -25.55
CA ARG A 171 30.93 36.87 -24.87
C ARG A 171 32.20 36.31 -25.48
N LEU A 172 32.22 35.01 -25.80
CA LEU A 172 33.37 34.35 -26.43
C LEU A 172 33.64 34.93 -27.82
N GLY A 173 32.60 35.10 -28.65
CA GLY A 173 32.73 35.72 -29.97
C GLY A 173 33.27 37.17 -29.89
N ASN A 174 32.81 37.94 -28.90
CA ASN A 174 33.35 39.28 -28.68
C ASN A 174 34.84 39.25 -28.29
N GLN A 175 35.26 38.31 -27.45
CA GLN A 175 36.67 38.15 -27.09
C GLN A 175 37.53 37.75 -28.29
N GLU A 176 37.05 36.83 -29.12
CA GLU A 176 37.75 36.43 -30.35
C GLU A 176 37.97 37.62 -31.28
N ASN A 177 36.94 38.45 -31.48
CA ASN A 177 37.04 39.64 -32.31
C ASN A 177 38.04 40.66 -31.75
N VAL A 178 38.05 40.86 -30.42
CA VAL A 178 39.04 41.73 -29.76
C VAL A 178 40.46 41.20 -29.94
N LEU A 179 40.66 39.89 -29.85
CA LEU A 179 41.97 39.28 -30.05
C LEU A 179 42.45 39.39 -31.50
N LYS A 180 41.56 39.20 -32.48
CA LYS A 180 41.86 39.43 -33.90
C LYS A 180 42.30 40.86 -34.16
N ALA A 181 41.54 41.84 -33.67
CA ALA A 181 41.90 43.25 -33.82
C ALA A 181 43.26 43.59 -33.18
N ARG A 182 43.55 43.02 -32.01
CA ARG A 182 44.87 43.18 -31.36
C ARG A 182 45.99 42.55 -32.19
N ARG A 183 45.78 41.34 -32.74
CA ARG A 183 46.76 40.69 -33.63
C ARG A 183 47.03 41.57 -34.84
N ASP A 184 45.99 42.04 -35.52
CA ASP A 184 46.14 42.87 -36.73
C ASP A 184 46.92 44.16 -36.43
N THR A 185 46.72 44.74 -35.24
CA THR A 185 47.50 45.91 -34.77
C THR A 185 48.98 45.56 -34.58
N LEU A 186 49.29 44.39 -34.01
CA LEU A 186 50.66 43.93 -33.82
C LEU A 186 51.35 43.57 -35.14
N GLU A 187 50.62 42.98 -36.09
CA GLU A 187 51.13 42.71 -37.44
C GLU A 187 51.47 44.02 -38.16
N GLY A 188 50.62 45.05 -38.06
CA GLY A 188 50.95 46.38 -38.58
C GLY A 188 52.22 46.98 -37.96
N PHE A 189 52.41 46.84 -36.63
CA PHE A 189 53.65 47.29 -36.00
C PHE A 189 54.88 46.54 -36.52
N LEU A 190 54.78 45.25 -36.84
CA LEU A 190 55.88 44.47 -37.40
C LEU A 190 56.23 44.93 -38.83
N GLU A 191 55.24 45.28 -39.65
CA GLU A 191 55.46 45.82 -41.00
C GLU A 191 56.17 47.18 -40.97
N ASP A 192 55.90 48.00 -39.95
CA ASP A 192 56.49 49.33 -39.78
C ASP A 192 57.93 49.32 -39.23
N ILE A 193 58.49 48.17 -38.85
CA ILE A 193 59.89 48.08 -38.38
C ILE A 193 60.81 48.24 -39.61
N PRO A 194 61.57 49.35 -39.71
CA PRO A 194 62.45 49.56 -40.85
C PRO A 194 63.58 48.52 -40.83
N LEU A 195 63.84 47.91 -41.99
CA LEU A 195 65.05 47.10 -42.16
C LEU A 195 66.28 48.01 -42.02
N PRO A 196 67.34 47.57 -41.32
CA PRO A 196 68.58 48.33 -41.26
C PRO A 196 69.11 48.59 -42.67
N ALA A 197 69.66 49.78 -42.90
CA ALA A 197 70.28 50.09 -44.18
C ALA A 197 71.43 49.12 -44.44
N ALA A 198 71.66 48.72 -45.70
CA ALA A 198 72.72 47.78 -46.04
C ALA A 198 74.12 48.23 -45.61
N THR A 199 74.31 49.53 -45.36
CA THR A 199 75.56 50.11 -44.83
C THR A 199 75.75 49.90 -43.33
N ASP A 200 74.67 49.67 -42.58
CA ASP A 200 74.70 49.46 -41.13
C ASP A 200 74.79 47.97 -40.77
N VAL A 201 74.65 47.10 -41.77
CA VAL A 201 74.84 45.64 -41.65
C VAL A 201 76.26 45.32 -42.11
N THR A 202 77.18 45.16 -41.16
CA THR A 202 78.55 44.71 -41.46
C THR A 202 78.50 43.33 -42.10
N ASP A 203 79.08 43.19 -43.30
CA ASP A 203 79.20 41.90 -43.97
C ASP A 203 80.00 40.93 -43.07
N PRO A 204 79.40 39.83 -42.59
CA PRO A 204 80.09 38.91 -41.70
C PRO A 204 81.34 38.31 -42.36
N GLU A 205 81.38 38.16 -43.70
CA GLU A 205 82.57 37.66 -44.39
C GLU A 205 83.75 38.64 -44.31
N SER A 206 83.48 39.95 -44.23
CA SER A 206 84.52 40.97 -44.11
C SER A 206 85.21 41.02 -42.74
N THR A 207 84.61 40.40 -41.71
CA THR A 207 85.18 40.30 -40.35
C THR A 207 85.73 38.90 -40.05
N MET A 208 85.53 37.93 -40.94
CA MET A 208 86.06 36.58 -40.77
C MET A 208 87.57 36.56 -41.03
N GLU A 209 88.33 36.29 -39.98
CA GLU A 209 89.77 36.02 -40.09
C GLU A 209 89.98 34.75 -40.93
N ASN A 210 90.71 34.86 -42.04
CA ASN A 210 91.04 33.71 -42.87
C ASN A 210 92.01 32.82 -42.08
N VAL A 211 91.51 31.70 -41.56
CA VAL A 211 92.32 30.73 -40.82
C VAL A 211 93.25 30.05 -41.82
N PRO A 212 94.58 30.11 -41.65
CA PRO A 212 95.50 29.45 -42.56
C PRO A 212 95.24 27.94 -42.57
N ASP A 213 95.16 27.37 -43.77
CA ASP A 213 95.01 25.94 -43.98
C ASP A 213 96.31 25.23 -43.57
N THR A 214 96.31 24.69 -42.35
CA THR A 214 97.45 23.99 -41.77
C THR A 214 97.48 22.50 -42.16
N GLU A 215 96.46 21.99 -42.86
CA GLU A 215 96.43 20.60 -43.32
C GLU A 215 97.22 20.41 -44.63
N HIS A 216 97.53 21.48 -45.36
CA HIS A 216 98.10 21.43 -46.71
C HIS A 216 99.36 22.32 -46.92
N GLU A 217 100.26 22.40 -45.94
CA GLU A 217 101.63 22.90 -46.18
C GLU A 217 102.58 21.77 -46.64
N PRO A 218 103.50 22.01 -47.59
CA PRO A 218 104.38 21.00 -48.21
C PRO A 218 105.52 20.48 -47.32
#